data_AF-A0A9P0AVK5-F1
#
_entry.id   AF-A0A9P0AVK5-F1
#
_cell.length_a   1.000
_cell.length_b   1.000
_cell.length_c   1.000
_cell.angle_alpha   90.00
_cell.angle_beta   90.00
_cell.angle_gamma   90.00
#
_symmetry.space_group_name_H-M   'P 1'
#
loop_
_entity.id
_entity.type
_entity.pdbx_description
1 polymer ?
#
loop_
_entity_poly.entity_id
_entity_poly.type
_entity_poly.pdbx_seq_one_letter_code
_entity_poly.pdbx_strand_id
1 'polypeptide(L)'
;MVDQLSNFRSQTDAEWTTNKQKKKFEELKRTQKPHKQIQPLDIKKFIHNISSFPLDKAAQNVLAKGFNYAVAPTQIPVEDIICNIEAAIAERPAITADTI
;
A
#
# COMPACT_ATOMS: atom_id res chain seq x y z
N MET A 1 28.99 38.80 20.70
CA MET A 1 27.88 38.71 21.67
C MET A 1 26.58 38.27 21.00
N VAL A 2 26.26 38.78 19.79
CA VAL A 2 25.07 38.38 19.01
C VAL A 2 25.12 36.90 18.57
N ASP A 3 26.29 36.40 18.18
CA ASP A 3 26.45 35.01 17.69
C ASP A 3 26.23 33.96 18.79
N GLN A 4 26.61 34.26 20.03
CA GLN A 4 26.37 33.37 21.17
C GLN A 4 24.87 33.23 21.46
N LEU A 5 24.12 34.33 21.36
CA LEU A 5 22.67 34.32 21.52
C LEU A 5 21.97 33.57 20.37
N SER A 6 22.46 33.75 19.14
CA SER A 6 21.96 33.02 17.97
C SER A 6 22.17 31.51 18.08
N ASN A 7 23.35 31.09 18.52
CA ASN A 7 23.68 29.68 18.74
C ASN A 7 22.82 29.06 19.85
N PHE A 8 22.63 29.78 20.97
CA PHE A 8 21.79 29.32 22.07
C PHE A 8 20.32 29.11 21.65
N ARG A 9 19.76 30.06 20.89
CA ARG A 9 18.41 29.94 20.32
C ARG A 9 18.30 28.76 19.37
N SER A 10 19.27 28.63 18.47
CA SER A 10 19.31 27.53 17.49
C SER A 10 19.36 26.16 18.17
N GLN A 11 20.14 26.02 19.25
CA GLN A 11 20.19 24.80 20.04
C GLN A 11 18.87 24.51 20.75
N THR A 12 18.28 25.53 21.37
CA THR A 12 17.01 25.39 22.09
C THR A 12 15.86 25.02 21.15
N ASP A 13 15.81 25.63 19.96
CA ASP A 13 14.79 25.33 18.94
C ASP A 13 14.97 23.92 18.36
N ALA A 14 16.22 23.49 18.17
CA ALA A 14 16.54 22.13 17.73
C ALA A 14 16.12 21.08 18.77
N GLU A 15 16.40 21.33 20.05
CA GLU A 15 15.98 20.47 21.16
C GLU A 15 14.46 20.39 21.28
N TRP A 16 13.77 21.54 21.19
CA TRP A 16 12.32 21.60 21.25
C TRP A 16 11.67 20.82 20.09
N THR A 17 12.18 21.01 18.88
CA THR A 17 11.69 20.30 17.69
C THR A 17 11.92 18.81 17.82
N THR A 18 13.10 18.40 18.30
CA THR A 18 13.43 16.99 18.55
C THR A 18 12.48 16.36 19.56
N ASN A 19 12.24 17.02 20.68
CA ASN A 19 11.35 16.54 21.72
C ASN A 19 9.89 16.43 21.23
N LYS A 20 9.44 17.40 20.42
CA LYS A 20 8.12 17.37 19.78
C LYS A 20 7.96 16.15 18.87
N GLN A 21 8.97 15.86 18.04
CA GLN A 21 8.90 14.70 17.14
C GLN A 21 8.96 13.38 17.90
N LYS A 22 9.80 13.28 18.93
CA LYS A 22 9.85 12.09 19.82
C LYS A 22 8.48 11.83 20.46
N LYS A 23 7.84 12.88 21.00
CA LYS A 23 6.50 12.76 21.59
C LYS A 23 5.45 12.31 20.57
N LYS A 24 5.45 12.92 19.38
CA LYS A 24 4.56 12.54 18.28
C LYS A 24 4.72 11.07 17.89
N PHE A 25 5.96 10.58 17.82
CA PHE A 25 6.24 9.18 17.48
C PHE A 25 5.71 8.21 18.53
N GLU A 26 5.90 8.50 19.82
CA GLU A 26 5.37 7.67 20.91
C GLU A 26 3.83 7.69 20.96
N GLU A 27 3.20 8.83 20.68
CA GLU A 27 1.75 8.91 20.54
C GLU A 27 1.26 8.07 19.35
N LEU A 28 1.93 8.14 18.21
CA LEU A 28 1.60 7.32 17.04
C LEU A 28 1.72 5.82 17.35
N LYS A 29 2.79 5.39 18.02
CA LYS A 29 2.91 4.00 18.49
C LYS A 29 1.76 3.58 19.40
N ARG A 30 1.35 4.43 20.34
CA ARG A 30 0.23 4.13 21.24
C ARG A 30 -1.11 4.03 20.49
N THR A 31 -1.30 4.84 19.45
CA THR A 31 -2.53 4.82 18.62
C THR A 31 -2.52 3.75 17.54
N GLN A 32 -1.35 3.18 17.23
CA GLN A 32 -1.22 2.02 16.36
C GLN A 32 -1.84 0.83 17.08
N LYS A 33 -3.16 0.67 16.91
CA LYS A 33 -3.85 -0.55 17.31
C LYS A 33 -3.10 -1.70 16.63
N PRO A 34 -2.77 -2.79 17.35
CA PRO A 34 -2.28 -3.99 16.69
C PRO A 34 -3.25 -4.26 15.54
N HIS A 35 -2.71 -4.53 14.34
CA HIS A 35 -3.49 -4.79 13.14
C HIS A 35 -4.68 -5.63 13.56
N LYS A 36 -5.86 -5.01 13.66
CA LYS A 36 -7.03 -5.69 14.24
C LYS A 36 -7.15 -6.90 13.37
N GLN A 37 -6.97 -8.10 13.94
CA GLN A 37 -7.35 -9.33 13.25
C GLN A 37 -8.72 -9.03 12.68
N ILE A 38 -8.80 -8.94 11.36
CA ILE A 38 -10.00 -8.51 10.66
C ILE A 38 -11.06 -9.46 11.18
N GLN A 39 -11.94 -8.96 12.04
CA GLN A 39 -12.95 -9.83 12.62
C GLN A 39 -13.70 -10.40 11.42
N PRO A 40 -13.92 -11.72 11.36
CA PRO A 40 -14.55 -12.33 10.21
C PRO A 40 -15.86 -11.59 9.95
N LEU A 41 -15.89 -10.87 8.83
CA LEU A 41 -17.07 -10.13 8.41
C LEU A 41 -18.20 -11.12 8.27
N ASP A 42 -19.38 -10.77 8.77
CA ASP A 42 -20.56 -11.60 8.55
C ASP A 42 -20.92 -11.59 7.06
N ILE A 43 -20.41 -12.59 6.35
CA ILE A 43 -20.49 -12.76 4.90
C ILE A 43 -21.94 -12.64 4.42
N LYS A 44 -22.89 -13.15 5.21
CA LYS A 44 -24.34 -13.13 4.88
C LYS A 44 -24.93 -11.72 4.90
N LYS A 45 -24.32 -10.80 5.65
CA LYS A 45 -24.74 -9.39 5.70
C LYS A 45 -24.31 -8.62 4.46
N PHE A 46 -23.23 -9.03 3.80
CA PHE A 46 -22.62 -8.30 2.68
C PHE A 46 -22.83 -8.97 1.33
N ILE A 47 -23.05 -10.28 1.28
CA ILE A 47 -23.16 -11.05 0.04
C ILE A 47 -24.50 -11.77 0.01
N HIS A 48 -25.33 -11.36 -0.94
CA HIS A 48 -26.55 -12.06 -1.29
C HIS A 48 -26.38 -12.66 -2.69
N ASN A 49 -26.45 -13.98 -2.78
CA ASN A 49 -26.39 -14.67 -4.06
C ASN A 49 -27.76 -14.60 -4.74
N ILE A 50 -27.83 -13.85 -5.84
CA ILE A 50 -29.05 -13.70 -6.66
C ILE A 50 -29.15 -14.77 -7.77
N SER A 51 -28.10 -15.57 -7.96
CA SER A 51 -28.07 -16.60 -9.00
C SER A 51 -28.66 -17.92 -8.50
N SER A 52 -29.13 -18.75 -9.43
CA SER A 52 -29.57 -20.12 -9.16
C SER A 52 -28.42 -21.08 -8.87
N PHE A 53 -27.17 -20.64 -9.06
CA PHE A 53 -25.98 -21.47 -8.87
C PHE A 53 -25.42 -21.31 -7.45
N PRO A 54 -25.08 -22.41 -6.75
CA PRO A 54 -24.48 -22.33 -5.44
C PRO A 54 -23.07 -21.73 -5.51
N LEU A 55 -22.73 -20.92 -4.52
CA LEU A 55 -21.43 -20.28 -4.42
C LEU A 55 -20.45 -21.17 -3.67
N ASP A 56 -19.31 -21.48 -4.28
CA ASP A 56 -18.24 -22.23 -3.61
C ASP A 56 -17.63 -21.44 -2.43
N LYS A 57 -17.05 -22.15 -1.46
CA LYS A 57 -16.45 -21.58 -0.26
C LYS A 57 -15.29 -20.64 -0.59
N ALA A 58 -14.50 -20.95 -1.63
CA ALA A 58 -13.43 -20.06 -2.08
C ALA A 58 -14.00 -18.74 -2.64
N ALA A 59 -15.06 -18.82 -3.45
CA ALA A 59 -15.74 -17.65 -4.00
C ALA A 59 -16.39 -16.79 -2.91
N GLN A 60 -17.05 -17.43 -1.93
CA GLN A 60 -17.61 -16.72 -0.76
C GLN A 60 -16.51 -15.99 0.01
N ASN A 61 -15.35 -16.61 0.23
CA ASN A 61 -14.23 -15.98 0.92
C ASN A 61 -13.64 -14.79 0.16
N VAL A 62 -13.61 -14.83 -1.17
CA VAL A 62 -13.15 -13.70 -1.99
C VAL A 62 -14.15 -12.55 -1.90
N LEU A 63 -15.44 -12.86 -2.08
CA LEU A 63 -16.49 -11.84 -2.02
C LEU A 63 -16.63 -11.24 -0.61
N ALA A 64 -16.36 -12.01 0.45
CA ALA A 64 -16.41 -11.56 1.85
C ALA A 64 -15.47 -10.40 2.15
N LYS A 65 -14.43 -10.24 1.33
CA LYS A 65 -13.46 -9.15 1.45
C LYS A 65 -14.03 -7.81 0.91
N GLY A 66 -15.19 -7.85 0.24
CA GLY A 66 -15.93 -6.67 -0.24
C GLY A 66 -15.24 -5.93 -1.40
N PHE A 67 -15.75 -4.73 -1.73
CA PHE A 67 -15.18 -3.86 -2.77
C PHE A 67 -13.75 -3.36 -2.48
N ASN A 68 -13.25 -3.57 -1.25
CA ASN A 68 -11.86 -3.28 -0.87
C ASN A 68 -10.89 -4.41 -1.24
N TYR A 69 -11.38 -5.49 -1.86
CA TYR A 69 -10.55 -6.54 -2.43
C TYR A 69 -10.30 -6.29 -3.92
N ALA A 70 -9.61 -5.19 -4.21
CA ALA A 70 -8.72 -5.24 -5.36
C ALA A 70 -7.56 -6.15 -4.94
N VAL A 71 -7.27 -7.20 -5.70
CA VAL A 71 -6.00 -7.94 -5.58
C VAL A 71 -4.90 -7.02 -6.10
N ALA A 72 -4.66 -5.93 -5.38
CA ALA A 72 -3.47 -5.13 -5.57
C ALA A 72 -2.34 -5.91 -4.90
N PRO A 73 -1.28 -6.26 -5.63
CA PRO A 73 -0.14 -6.90 -5.00
C PRO A 73 0.43 -5.96 -3.94
N THR A 74 0.86 -6.51 -2.81
CA THR A 74 1.41 -5.73 -1.70
C THR A 74 2.64 -4.91 -2.09
N GLN A 75 3.34 -5.38 -3.12
CA GLN A 75 4.47 -4.73 -3.76
C GLN A 75 4.25 -4.78 -5.28
N ILE A 76 4.60 -3.71 -5.98
CA ILE A 76 4.53 -3.69 -7.44
C ILE A 76 5.51 -4.74 -7.98
N PRO A 77 5.07 -5.71 -8.81
CA PRO A 77 5.95 -6.74 -9.36
C PRO A 77 6.73 -6.17 -10.54
N VAL A 78 7.81 -5.43 -10.22
CA VAL A 78 8.61 -4.69 -11.22
C VAL A 78 9.29 -5.66 -12.18
N GLU A 79 9.82 -6.76 -11.66
CA GLU A 79 10.53 -7.78 -12.43
C GLU A 79 9.62 -8.44 -13.46
N ASP A 80 8.42 -8.86 -13.06
CA ASP A 80 7.45 -9.48 -13.96
C ASP A 80 7.04 -8.52 -15.08
N ILE A 81 6.87 -7.23 -14.75
CA ILE A 81 6.54 -6.20 -15.75
C ILE A 81 7.67 -6.07 -16.77
N ILE A 82 8.93 -5.97 -16.32
CA ILE A 82 10.09 -5.84 -17.22
C ILE A 82 10.23 -7.09 -18.09
N CYS A 83 10.23 -8.28 -17.50
CA CYS A 83 10.36 -9.55 -18.23
C CYS A 83 9.27 -9.71 -19.31
N ASN A 84 8.02 -9.37 -18.99
CA ASN A 84 6.91 -9.45 -19.94
C ASN A 84 7.06 -8.45 -21.09
N ILE A 85 7.54 -7.23 -20.80
CA ILE A 85 7.82 -6.23 -21.83
C ILE A 85 8.96 -6.70 -22.74
N GLU A 86 10.05 -7.20 -22.17
CA GLU A 86 11.19 -7.73 -22.92
C GLU A 86 10.78 -8.90 -23.81
N ALA A 87 9.98 -9.84 -23.29
CA ALA A 87 9.44 -10.95 -24.06
C ALA A 87 8.55 -10.46 -25.21
N ALA A 88 7.63 -9.53 -24.96
CA ALA A 88 6.74 -8.97 -25.98
C ALA A 88 7.50 -8.21 -27.08
N ILE A 89 8.60 -7.54 -26.74
CA ILE A 89 9.48 -6.89 -27.72
C ILE A 89 10.24 -7.93 -28.52
N ALA A 90 10.77 -8.96 -27.87
CA ALA A 90 11.56 -10.03 -28.50
C ALA A 90 10.73 -10.88 -29.47
N GLU A 91 9.45 -11.13 -29.16
CA GLU A 91 8.53 -11.88 -30.02
C GLU A 91 8.08 -11.09 -31.25
N ARG A 92 8.32 -9.77 -31.30
CA ARG A 92 7.88 -8.96 -32.42
C ARG A 92 8.81 -9.20 -33.62
N PRO A 93 8.28 -9.58 -34.81
CA PRO A 93 9.11 -9.69 -36.00
C PRO A 93 9.76 -8.33 -36.29
N ALA A 94 11.01 -8.37 -36.75
CA ALA A 94 11.76 -7.17 -37.12
C ALA A 94 10.86 -6.32 -38.02
N ILE A 95 10.54 -5.11 -37.56
CA ILE A 95 9.86 -4.13 -38.39
C ILE A 95 10.86 -3.85 -39.52
N THR A 96 10.60 -4.40 -40.70
CA THR A 96 11.12 -3.85 -41.94
C THR A 96 10.63 -2.42 -41.96
N ALA A 97 11.53 -1.48 -41.66
CA ALA A 97 11.27 -0.08 -41.88
C ALA A 97 10.92 0.05 -43.37
N ASP A 98 9.64 0.32 -43.66
CA ASP A 98 9.21 0.63 -45.01
C ASP A 98 10.10 1.77 -45.51
N THR A 99 10.95 1.43 -46.47
CA THR A 99 11.85 2.37 -47.11
C THR A 99 10.96 3.33 -47.90
N ILE A 100 10.87 4.58 -47.44
CA ILE A 100 10.25 5.69 -48.19
C ILE A 100 11.11 5.99 -49.42
#